data_AF-A0A8C0WQB4-F1
#
_entry.id   AF-A0A8C0WQB4-F1
#
_cell.length_a   1.000
_cell.length_b   1.000
_cell.length_c   1.000
_cell.angle_alpha   90.00
_cell.angle_beta   90.00
_cell.angle_gamma   90.00
#
_symmetry.space_group_name_H-M   'P 1'
#
loop_
_entity.id
_entity.type
_entity.pdbx_description
1 polymer ?
#
loop_
_entity_poly.entity_id
_entity_poly.type
_entity_poly.pdbx_seq_one_letter_code
_entity_poly.pdbx_strand_id
1 'polypeptide(L)'
;MTEILCQWLNQDLKVSRTVSPKSFAKAFSSGYLIGEVLHKFELQDDFSEFSDSRVSSARLNNFSRLEPTLHLLGVQFDQNMAQSIITEKPGAATKLLYQLYIALQKKKKSGLTGVELQTMQPQTSVRLQNMKSEAFREQRLSRRRQNEIMAKIQAAIIQIPKPVSNRTLKALEAQKMMKKQKEAEDVAKEIKKFEALIKKDLQAKESASKTYLDPADQTAADLLNTYSDDDYIKKIQKRLEEDAFAREQREKRRRRLLMDQLIAHEAQEEAYREEQLTHRLMRQSQQERRIAVQLMHVRHEKEVLWQNRIFREKQYEERRLKDFQDALDREAALAKQAKIDFEEQILREKEIHEKIAVERAQVRYKKHYDMCGEILDQILDLSTKVADYRMLTNNMIPYKLMNDWKELFFHGKPIYEQATSKHEIAKSSAEQLVELEKRDLLDKNDYEEYKVYTDME
;
A
#
# COMPACT_ATOMS: atom_id res chain seq x y z
N MET A 1 -4.80 22.43 35.91
CA MET A 1 -5.50 21.80 34.74
C MET A 1 -5.66 20.30 34.94
N THR A 2 -4.57 19.54 35.05
CA THR A 2 -4.63 18.07 35.28
C THR A 2 -5.46 17.68 36.51
N GLU A 3 -5.43 18.47 37.60
CA GLU A 3 -6.24 18.20 38.79
C GLU A 3 -7.74 18.27 38.53
N ILE A 4 -8.21 19.19 37.69
CA ILE A 4 -9.65 19.32 37.33
C ILE A 4 -10.11 18.05 36.60
N LEU A 5 -9.27 17.52 35.71
CA LEU A 5 -9.55 16.24 35.04
C LEU A 5 -9.51 15.07 36.03
N CYS A 6 -8.56 15.04 36.98
CA CYS A 6 -8.54 14.02 38.04
C CYS A 6 -9.79 14.08 38.92
N GLN A 7 -10.28 15.29 39.24
CA GLN A 7 -11.49 15.49 40.01
C GLN A 7 -12.72 14.96 39.26
N TRP A 8 -12.91 15.35 38.00
CA TRP A 8 -13.99 14.86 37.13
C TRP A 8 -13.98 13.33 36.99
N LEU A 9 -12.81 12.72 36.75
CA LEU A 9 -12.66 11.27 36.63
C LEU A 9 -13.01 10.52 37.92
N ASN A 10 -12.51 11.00 39.07
CA ASN A 10 -12.63 10.31 40.35
C ASN A 10 -13.99 10.58 41.05
N GLN A 11 -14.54 11.80 40.96
CA GLN A 11 -15.75 12.22 41.67
C GLN A 11 -17.02 12.07 40.82
N ASP A 12 -17.02 12.58 39.58
CA ASP A 12 -18.22 12.62 38.73
C ASP A 12 -18.43 11.29 37.99
N LEU A 13 -17.37 10.77 37.34
CA LEU A 13 -17.45 9.53 36.57
C LEU A 13 -17.20 8.25 37.38
N LYS A 14 -16.51 8.37 38.52
CA LYS A 14 -16.11 7.24 39.38
C LYS A 14 -15.51 6.10 38.55
N VAL A 15 -14.41 6.39 37.87
CA VAL A 15 -13.66 5.39 37.10
C VAL A 15 -13.06 4.31 38.02
N SER A 16 -12.87 3.10 37.48
CA SER A 16 -12.50 1.90 38.23
C SER A 16 -11.12 1.95 38.88
N ARG A 17 -10.33 2.99 38.60
CA ARG A 17 -8.98 3.19 39.13
C ARG A 17 -8.71 4.66 39.41
N THR A 18 -8.47 5.00 40.68
CA THR A 18 -8.21 6.37 41.13
C THR A 18 -7.01 7.00 40.41
N VAL A 19 -7.23 8.11 39.70
CA VAL A 19 -6.19 8.82 38.95
C VAL A 19 -5.61 9.95 39.79
N SER A 20 -4.28 9.98 39.97
CA SER A 20 -3.56 11.10 40.59
C SER A 20 -2.86 11.96 39.52
N PRO A 21 -2.64 13.28 39.75
CA PRO A 21 -1.92 14.14 38.81
C PRO A 21 -0.50 13.64 38.50
N LYS A 22 0.20 13.07 39.50
CA LYS A 22 1.56 12.52 39.35
C LYS A 22 1.61 11.20 38.56
N SER A 23 0.50 10.46 38.52
CA SER A 23 0.39 9.16 37.81
C SER A 23 -0.42 9.24 36.51
N PHE A 24 -0.84 10.44 36.08
CA PHE A 24 -1.86 10.62 35.03
C PHE A 24 -1.50 9.93 33.70
N ALA A 25 -0.32 10.20 33.15
CA ALA A 25 0.13 9.58 31.89
C ALA A 25 0.17 8.04 31.96
N LYS A 26 0.61 7.50 33.11
CA LYS A 26 0.74 6.07 33.39
C LYS A 26 -0.58 5.36 33.72
N ALA A 27 -1.61 6.10 34.13
CA ALA A 27 -2.97 5.57 34.27
C ALA A 27 -3.63 5.39 32.90
N PHE A 28 -3.34 6.28 31.94
CA PHE A 28 -3.95 6.29 30.62
C PHE A 28 -3.13 5.61 29.50
N SER A 29 -1.88 5.21 29.76
CA SER A 29 -0.99 4.58 28.76
C SER A 29 -1.42 3.18 28.30
N SER A 30 -2.38 2.53 28.98
CA SER A 30 -3.03 1.30 28.52
C SER A 30 -4.23 1.53 27.61
N GLY A 31 -4.78 2.75 27.56
CA GLY A 31 -6.02 3.08 26.85
C GLY A 31 -7.31 2.59 27.54
N TYR A 32 -7.23 1.65 28.47
CA TYR A 32 -8.40 1.02 29.13
C TYR A 32 -9.32 2.05 29.80
N LEU A 33 -8.78 2.96 30.60
CA LEU A 33 -9.56 4.01 31.27
C LEU A 33 -10.19 5.03 30.30
N ILE A 34 -9.74 5.11 29.04
CA ILE A 34 -10.38 5.96 28.03
C ILE A 34 -11.61 5.24 27.46
N GLY A 35 -11.50 3.92 27.23
CA GLY A 35 -12.65 3.06 26.92
C GLY A 35 -13.70 3.08 28.02
N GLU A 36 -13.29 2.98 29.29
CA GLU A 36 -14.20 3.05 30.43
C GLU A 36 -14.99 4.38 30.47
N VAL A 37 -14.32 5.50 30.18
CA VAL A 37 -14.96 6.82 30.08
C VAL A 37 -15.97 6.84 28.92
N LEU A 38 -15.63 6.36 27.73
CA LEU A 38 -16.57 6.33 26.59
C LEU A 38 -17.76 5.39 26.81
N HIS A 39 -17.53 4.21 27.40
CA HIS A 39 -18.58 3.26 27.77
C HIS A 39 -19.58 3.88 28.76
N LYS A 40 -19.10 4.61 29.78
CA LYS A 40 -19.94 5.38 30.73
C LYS A 40 -20.74 6.53 30.08
N PHE A 41 -20.53 6.83 28.80
CA PHE A 41 -21.29 7.83 28.03
C PHE A 41 -22.09 7.24 26.86
N GLU A 42 -22.26 5.91 26.80
CA GLU A 42 -22.98 5.19 25.75
C GLU A 42 -22.44 5.56 24.35
N LEU A 43 -21.13 5.33 24.19
CA LEU A 43 -20.37 5.62 22.97
C LEU A 43 -19.40 4.49 22.56
N GLN A 44 -19.27 3.42 23.35
CA GLN A 44 -18.29 2.35 23.12
C GLN A 44 -18.82 1.01 23.67
N ASP A 45 -19.55 0.28 22.84
CA ASP A 45 -20.24 -0.95 23.26
C ASP A 45 -19.29 -2.17 23.33
N ASP A 46 -18.15 -2.13 22.63
CA ASP A 46 -17.14 -3.20 22.59
C ASP A 46 -16.16 -3.16 23.78
N PHE A 47 -16.50 -2.47 24.87
CA PHE A 47 -15.65 -2.33 26.06
C PHE A 47 -15.29 -3.68 26.73
N SER A 48 -16.10 -4.73 26.51
CA SER A 48 -15.80 -6.11 26.91
C SER A 48 -14.53 -6.69 26.26
N GLU A 49 -14.08 -6.14 25.12
CA GLU A 49 -12.88 -6.56 24.40
C GLU A 49 -11.63 -5.74 24.80
N PHE A 50 -11.75 -4.76 25.70
CA PHE A 50 -10.64 -3.96 26.22
C PHE A 50 -9.92 -4.66 27.38
N SER A 51 -8.61 -4.49 27.49
CA SER A 51 -7.82 -5.07 28.59
C SER A 51 -6.81 -4.08 29.19
N ASP A 52 -6.78 -3.93 30.54
CA ASP A 52 -5.74 -3.13 31.25
C ASP A 52 -4.40 -3.89 31.35
N SER A 53 -3.94 -4.42 30.21
CA SER A 53 -2.68 -5.15 30.11
C SER A 53 -1.52 -4.22 29.78
N ARG A 54 -0.35 -4.49 30.39
CA ARG A 54 0.88 -3.74 30.12
C ARG A 54 1.50 -4.08 28.76
N VAL A 55 1.07 -5.17 28.11
CA VAL A 55 1.62 -5.68 26.84
C VAL A 55 1.29 -4.74 25.69
N SER A 56 2.29 -4.37 24.88
CA SER A 56 2.15 -3.35 23.82
C SER A 56 1.08 -3.67 22.76
N SER A 57 0.83 -4.95 22.46
CA SER A 57 -0.23 -5.36 21.53
C SER A 57 -1.64 -5.07 22.08
N ALA A 58 -1.87 -5.29 23.38
CA ALA A 58 -3.14 -4.97 24.04
C ALA A 58 -3.39 -3.46 24.05
N ARG A 59 -2.37 -2.65 24.38
CA ARG A 59 -2.46 -1.18 24.30
C ARG A 59 -2.83 -0.71 22.90
N LEU A 60 -2.13 -1.22 21.87
CA LEU A 60 -2.41 -0.88 20.47
C LEU A 60 -3.82 -1.30 20.03
N ASN A 61 -4.31 -2.47 20.49
CA ASN A 61 -5.67 -2.93 20.24
C ASN A 61 -6.70 -1.97 20.86
N ASN A 62 -6.58 -1.69 22.17
CA ASN A 62 -7.42 -0.71 22.88
C ASN A 62 -7.44 0.63 22.14
N PHE A 63 -6.28 1.20 21.79
CA PHE A 63 -6.21 2.49 21.09
C PHE A 63 -6.80 2.45 19.67
N SER A 64 -6.72 1.33 18.95
CA SER A 64 -7.36 1.19 17.63
C SER A 64 -8.89 1.11 17.68
N ARG A 65 -9.47 0.68 18.81
CA ARG A 65 -10.93 0.69 19.05
C ARG A 65 -11.48 2.06 19.45
N LEU A 66 -10.62 2.89 20.06
CA LEU A 66 -10.96 4.28 20.41
C LEU A 66 -10.88 5.23 19.21
N GLU A 67 -10.16 4.85 18.14
CA GLU A 67 -9.95 5.71 16.98
C GLU A 67 -11.25 6.12 16.25
N PRO A 68 -12.23 5.23 15.98
CA PRO A 68 -13.48 5.63 15.31
C PRO A 68 -14.37 6.53 16.18
N THR A 69 -14.47 6.24 17.48
CA THR A 69 -15.37 6.95 18.40
C THR A 69 -14.82 8.31 18.83
N LEU A 70 -13.49 8.44 18.96
CA LEU A 70 -12.85 9.75 19.11
C LEU A 70 -13.04 10.63 17.86
N HIS A 71 -12.90 10.07 16.65
CA HIS A 71 -13.18 10.79 15.41
C HIS A 71 -14.66 11.21 15.28
N LEU A 72 -15.62 10.36 15.67
CA LEU A 72 -17.05 10.69 15.68
C LEU A 72 -17.36 11.86 16.62
N LEU A 73 -16.65 11.97 17.75
CA LEU A 73 -16.72 13.10 18.69
C LEU A 73 -15.97 14.36 18.21
N GLY A 74 -15.37 14.34 17.01
CA GLY A 74 -14.58 15.45 16.48
C GLY A 74 -13.19 15.62 17.13
N VAL A 75 -12.70 14.61 17.86
CA VAL A 75 -11.37 14.63 18.48
C VAL A 75 -10.37 14.01 17.50
N GLN A 76 -9.45 14.83 16.98
CA GLN A 76 -8.36 14.37 16.10
C GLN A 76 -7.44 13.39 16.84
N PHE A 77 -7.42 12.13 16.42
CA PHE A 77 -6.67 11.05 17.08
C PHE A 77 -5.78 10.29 16.10
N ASP A 78 -4.59 10.84 15.83
CA ASP A 78 -3.60 10.18 14.98
C ASP A 78 -2.90 9.01 15.68
N GLN A 79 -2.40 8.05 14.90
CA GLN A 79 -1.49 6.99 15.39
C GLN A 79 -0.25 7.55 16.12
N ASN A 80 0.23 8.74 15.73
CA ASN A 80 1.32 9.46 16.41
C ASN A 80 0.94 9.96 17.82
N MET A 81 -0.34 10.30 18.02
CA MET A 81 -0.90 10.65 19.33
C MET A 81 -1.03 9.40 20.21
N ALA A 82 -1.58 8.31 19.64
CA ALA A 82 -1.67 7.01 20.31
C ALA A 82 -0.29 6.53 20.82
N GLN A 83 0.73 6.52 19.95
CA GLN A 83 2.10 6.17 20.33
C GLN A 83 2.66 7.11 21.42
N SER A 84 2.35 8.41 21.36
CA SER A 84 2.80 9.39 22.36
C SER A 84 2.18 9.17 23.74
N ILE A 85 0.95 8.64 23.81
CA ILE A 85 0.28 8.26 25.06
C ILE A 85 0.79 6.91 25.57
N ILE A 86 0.99 5.92 24.68
CA ILE A 86 1.59 4.61 25.01
C ILE A 86 3.00 4.78 25.61
N THR A 87 3.77 5.74 25.11
CA THR A 87 5.12 6.10 25.60
C THR A 87 5.13 7.06 26.79
N GLU A 88 3.96 7.28 27.44
CA GLU A 88 3.81 8.08 28.67
C GLU A 88 4.35 9.52 28.57
N LYS A 89 4.38 10.12 27.36
CA LYS A 89 4.88 11.50 27.19
C LYS A 89 4.07 12.49 28.03
N PRO A 90 4.73 13.39 28.79
CA PRO A 90 4.06 14.35 29.66
C PRO A 90 3.12 15.25 28.84
N GLY A 91 1.92 15.47 29.37
CA GLY A 91 0.89 16.30 28.74
C GLY A 91 0.12 15.67 27.57
N ALA A 92 0.63 14.61 26.92
CA ALA A 92 -0.04 14.00 25.76
C ALA A 92 -1.43 13.42 26.13
N ALA A 93 -1.49 12.59 27.17
CA ALA A 93 -2.76 12.09 27.71
C ALA A 93 -3.65 13.22 28.22
N THR A 94 -3.09 14.22 28.90
CA THR A 94 -3.82 15.36 29.46
C THR A 94 -4.50 16.20 28.36
N LYS A 95 -3.82 16.42 27.22
CA LYS A 95 -4.38 17.12 26.07
C LYS A 95 -5.56 16.34 25.47
N LEU A 96 -5.40 15.04 25.25
CA LEU A 96 -6.47 14.18 24.74
C LEU A 96 -7.71 14.20 25.65
N LEU A 97 -7.51 13.97 26.96
CA LEU A 97 -8.61 13.95 27.93
C LEU A 97 -9.28 15.31 28.11
N TYR A 98 -8.56 16.42 27.91
CA TYR A 98 -9.18 17.75 27.89
C TYR A 98 -10.03 17.98 26.63
N GLN A 99 -9.56 17.55 25.46
CA GLN A 99 -10.35 17.61 24.22
C GLN A 99 -11.60 16.70 24.30
N LEU A 100 -11.44 15.49 24.83
CA LEU A 100 -12.53 14.55 25.07
C LEU A 100 -13.54 15.08 26.10
N TYR A 101 -13.07 15.68 27.20
CA TYR A 101 -13.93 16.36 28.18
C TYR A 101 -14.79 17.43 27.53
N ILE A 102 -14.22 18.30 26.69
CA ILE A 102 -14.98 19.33 25.96
C ILE A 102 -16.00 18.69 25.00
N ALA A 103 -15.64 17.63 24.27
CA ALA A 103 -16.55 16.95 23.35
C ALA A 103 -17.73 16.29 24.08
N LEU A 104 -17.48 15.59 25.19
CA LEU A 104 -18.51 14.94 26.00
C LEU A 104 -19.41 15.96 26.72
N GLN A 105 -18.85 17.07 27.22
CA GLN A 105 -19.64 18.16 27.78
C GLN A 105 -20.48 18.91 26.71
N LYS A 106 -20.03 18.93 25.45
CA LYS A 106 -20.88 19.36 24.32
C LYS A 106 -22.02 18.38 24.06
N LYS A 107 -21.75 17.06 23.92
CA LYS A 107 -22.81 16.01 23.78
C LYS A 107 -23.85 16.13 24.89
N LYS A 108 -23.41 16.24 26.15
CA LYS A 108 -24.30 16.38 27.32
C LYS A 108 -25.17 17.63 27.29
N LYS A 109 -24.69 18.74 26.69
CA LYS A 109 -25.47 19.98 26.53
C LYS A 109 -26.38 20.00 25.30
N SER A 110 -26.09 19.19 24.27
CA SER A 110 -26.89 19.13 23.03
C SER A 110 -27.96 18.04 23.04
N GLY A 111 -27.99 17.15 24.04
CA GLY A 111 -28.99 16.09 24.18
C GLY A 111 -28.90 14.96 23.14
N LEU A 112 -27.95 15.03 22.22
CA LEU A 112 -27.86 14.16 21.05
C LEU A 112 -27.46 12.71 21.42
N THR A 113 -28.31 11.78 21.00
CA THR A 113 -28.12 10.34 21.14
C THR A 113 -27.04 9.84 20.16
N GLY A 114 -26.34 8.75 20.48
CA GLY A 114 -25.21 8.26 19.67
C GLY A 114 -25.56 7.93 18.21
N VAL A 115 -26.82 7.59 17.95
CA VAL A 115 -27.35 7.24 16.62
C VAL A 115 -27.36 8.44 15.66
N GLU A 116 -27.70 9.63 16.15
CA GLU A 116 -27.88 10.85 15.32
C GLU A 116 -26.53 11.46 14.88
N LEU A 117 -25.46 11.15 15.60
CA LEU A 117 -24.09 11.56 15.22
C LEU A 117 -23.59 10.83 13.95
N GLN A 118 -24.12 9.64 13.65
CA GLN A 118 -23.77 8.91 12.43
C GLN A 118 -24.50 9.45 11.19
N THR A 119 -25.71 10.00 11.35
CA THR A 119 -26.54 10.47 10.23
C THR A 119 -26.23 11.90 9.78
N MET A 120 -25.48 12.69 10.56
CA MET A 120 -25.20 14.12 10.30
C MET A 120 -23.76 14.42 9.82
N GLN A 121 -22.94 13.40 9.52
CA GLN A 121 -21.62 13.58 8.89
C GLN A 121 -21.76 13.87 7.38
N PRO A 122 -21.11 14.91 6.83
CA PRO A 122 -21.11 15.14 5.38
C PRO A 122 -20.32 14.02 4.67
N GLN A 123 -21.04 13.17 3.92
CA GLN A 123 -20.53 11.91 3.35
C GLN A 123 -19.30 12.04 2.42
N THR A 124 -18.94 13.26 2.02
CA THR A 124 -17.75 13.57 1.21
C THR A 124 -16.43 13.32 1.94
N SER A 125 -16.38 13.46 3.27
CA SER A 125 -15.17 13.28 4.08
C SER A 125 -14.76 11.80 4.19
N VAL A 126 -15.72 10.96 4.62
CA VAL A 126 -15.52 9.53 4.89
C VAL A 126 -15.10 8.77 3.63
N ARG A 127 -15.74 9.05 2.47
CA ARG A 127 -15.36 8.43 1.19
C ARG A 127 -13.90 8.73 0.82
N LEU A 128 -13.45 9.98 0.98
CA LEU A 128 -12.09 10.39 0.64
C LEU A 128 -11.04 9.83 1.61
N GLN A 129 -11.39 9.64 2.89
CA GLN A 129 -10.52 8.96 3.86
C GLN A 129 -10.45 7.45 3.61
N ASN A 130 -11.58 6.79 3.35
CA ASN A 130 -11.63 5.36 3.06
C ASN A 130 -10.77 5.03 1.81
N MET A 131 -10.95 5.74 0.70
CA MET A 131 -10.14 5.55 -0.52
C MET A 131 -8.64 5.76 -0.27
N LYS A 132 -8.25 6.72 0.57
CA LYS A 132 -6.84 6.89 0.98
C LYS A 132 -6.35 5.71 1.83
N SER A 133 -7.16 5.22 2.77
CA SER A 133 -6.81 4.08 3.62
C SER A 133 -6.62 2.80 2.81
N GLU A 134 -7.43 2.60 1.77
CA GLU A 134 -7.35 1.47 0.84
C GLU A 134 -6.12 1.59 -0.07
N ALA A 135 -5.88 2.76 -0.68
CA ALA A 135 -4.67 3.00 -1.45
C ALA A 135 -3.37 2.79 -0.63
N PHE A 136 -3.35 3.18 0.65
CA PHE A 136 -2.21 2.88 1.55
C PHE A 136 -2.12 1.39 1.92
N ARG A 137 -3.25 0.69 2.10
CA ARG A 137 -3.27 -0.78 2.30
C ARG A 137 -2.74 -1.50 1.06
N GLU A 138 -3.19 -1.14 -0.13
CA GLU A 138 -2.71 -1.67 -1.40
C GLU A 138 -1.22 -1.41 -1.61
N GLN A 139 -0.75 -0.17 -1.42
CA GLN A 139 0.67 0.16 -1.56
C GLN A 139 1.54 -0.66 -0.59
N ARG A 140 1.06 -0.92 0.64
CA ARG A 140 1.75 -1.78 1.61
C ARG A 140 1.71 -3.26 1.24
N LEU A 141 0.63 -3.74 0.60
CA LEU A 141 0.53 -5.09 0.05
C LEU A 141 1.42 -5.27 -1.19
N SER A 142 1.46 -4.31 -2.11
CA SER A 142 2.35 -4.33 -3.28
C SER A 142 3.82 -4.28 -2.89
N ARG A 143 4.21 -3.49 -1.88
CA ARG A 143 5.57 -3.56 -1.29
C ARG A 143 5.86 -4.94 -0.67
N ARG A 144 4.88 -5.59 -0.02
CA ARG A 144 5.06 -6.98 0.45
C ARG A 144 5.24 -7.96 -0.71
N ARG A 145 4.43 -7.89 -1.76
CA ARG A 145 4.58 -8.74 -2.96
C ARG A 145 5.93 -8.51 -3.65
N GLN A 146 6.38 -7.27 -3.80
CA GLN A 146 7.71 -6.95 -4.35
C GLN A 146 8.84 -7.52 -3.49
N ASN A 147 8.77 -7.36 -2.16
CA ASN A 147 9.77 -7.93 -1.24
C ASN A 147 9.76 -9.46 -1.25
N GLU A 148 8.59 -10.10 -1.38
CA GLU A 148 8.45 -11.55 -1.47
C GLU A 148 8.97 -12.09 -2.81
N ILE A 149 8.72 -11.39 -3.91
CA ILE A 149 9.30 -11.69 -5.23
C ILE A 149 10.82 -11.53 -5.18
N MET A 150 11.34 -10.46 -4.58
CA MET A 150 12.79 -10.29 -4.36
C MET A 150 13.39 -11.38 -3.48
N ALA A 151 12.72 -11.80 -2.41
CA ALA A 151 13.15 -12.91 -1.57
C ALA A 151 13.13 -14.25 -2.32
N LYS A 152 12.10 -14.50 -3.15
CA LYS A 152 12.01 -15.68 -4.02
C LYS A 152 13.09 -15.66 -5.11
N ILE A 153 13.42 -14.51 -5.68
CA ILE A 153 14.55 -14.35 -6.60
C ILE A 153 15.87 -14.63 -5.87
N GLN A 154 16.08 -14.08 -4.67
CA GLN A 154 17.30 -14.32 -3.86
C GLN A 154 17.45 -15.77 -3.41
N ALA A 155 16.34 -16.49 -3.17
CA ALA A 155 16.34 -17.92 -2.85
C ALA A 155 16.50 -18.81 -4.10
N ALA A 156 15.97 -18.38 -5.26
CA ALA A 156 16.13 -19.08 -6.55
C ALA A 156 17.47 -18.79 -7.24
N ILE A 157 18.19 -17.74 -6.82
CA ILE A 157 19.62 -17.60 -7.08
C ILE A 157 20.33 -18.70 -6.29
N ILE A 158 20.52 -19.83 -6.96
CA ILE A 158 21.45 -20.89 -6.54
C ILE A 158 22.78 -20.20 -6.24
N GLN A 159 23.23 -20.27 -4.98
CA GLN A 159 24.55 -19.79 -4.62
C GLN A 159 25.59 -20.73 -5.24
N ILE A 160 25.96 -20.44 -6.49
CA ILE A 160 27.22 -20.93 -7.07
C ILE A 160 28.31 -20.49 -6.09
N PRO A 161 29.03 -21.42 -5.44
CA PRO A 161 30.03 -21.04 -4.45
C PRO A 161 31.07 -20.16 -5.15
N LYS A 162 31.25 -18.94 -4.63
CA LYS A 162 32.11 -17.93 -5.26
C LYS A 162 33.48 -18.57 -5.55
N PRO A 163 33.96 -18.58 -6.82
CA PRO A 163 35.21 -19.25 -7.16
C PRO A 163 36.34 -18.70 -6.29
N VAL A 164 37.11 -19.62 -5.70
CA VAL A 164 38.06 -19.33 -4.62
C VAL A 164 38.97 -18.14 -4.96
N SER A 165 38.86 -17.07 -4.17
CA SER A 165 39.28 -15.73 -4.58
C SER A 165 40.79 -15.63 -4.91
N ASN A 166 41.10 -15.61 -6.20
CA ASN A 166 42.36 -15.14 -6.80
C ASN A 166 43.65 -15.63 -6.10
N ARG A 167 43.68 -16.87 -5.61
CA ARG A 167 44.86 -17.48 -4.97
C ARG A 167 46.07 -17.51 -5.93
N THR A 168 45.82 -17.59 -7.23
CA THR A 168 46.80 -17.50 -8.32
C THR A 168 47.43 -16.12 -8.46
N LEU A 169 46.66 -15.02 -8.37
CA LEU A 169 47.21 -13.66 -8.54
C LEU A 169 48.15 -13.29 -7.39
N LYS A 170 47.73 -13.53 -6.14
CA LYS A 170 48.61 -13.33 -4.96
C LYS A 170 49.87 -14.20 -5.00
N ALA A 171 49.78 -15.42 -5.55
CA ALA A 171 50.96 -16.28 -5.75
C ALA A 171 51.90 -15.71 -6.84
N LEU A 172 51.37 -15.15 -7.93
CA LEU A 172 52.15 -14.51 -8.99
C LEU A 172 52.85 -13.24 -8.49
N GLU A 173 52.15 -12.43 -7.69
CA GLU A 173 52.69 -11.23 -7.05
C GLU A 173 53.81 -11.58 -6.06
N ALA A 174 53.58 -12.57 -5.18
CA ALA A 174 54.61 -13.08 -4.28
C ALA A 174 55.83 -13.60 -5.04
N GLN A 175 55.64 -14.36 -6.13
CA GLN A 175 56.76 -14.86 -6.94
C GLN A 175 57.55 -13.73 -7.62
N LYS A 176 56.87 -12.67 -8.10
CA LYS A 176 57.54 -11.46 -8.63
C LYS A 176 58.34 -10.72 -7.55
N MET A 177 57.80 -10.60 -6.34
CA MET A 177 58.51 -9.97 -5.21
C MET A 177 59.74 -10.78 -4.78
N MET A 178 59.63 -12.11 -4.71
CA MET A 178 60.77 -12.99 -4.40
C MET A 178 61.87 -12.94 -5.47
N LYS A 179 61.53 -12.74 -6.75
CA LYS A 179 62.53 -12.50 -7.81
C LYS A 179 63.27 -11.18 -7.61
N LYS A 180 62.53 -10.07 -7.43
CA LYS A 180 63.12 -8.74 -7.16
C LYS A 180 64.01 -8.72 -5.91
N GLN A 181 63.66 -9.48 -4.88
CA GLN A 181 64.50 -9.60 -3.68
C GLN A 181 65.83 -10.30 -3.98
N LYS A 182 65.84 -11.38 -4.77
CA LYS A 182 67.08 -12.05 -5.20
C LYS A 182 67.92 -11.17 -6.12
N GLU A 183 67.30 -10.52 -7.10
CA GLU A 183 67.96 -9.57 -8.00
C GLU A 183 68.66 -8.45 -7.20
N ALA A 184 68.00 -7.88 -6.18
CA ALA A 184 68.60 -6.89 -5.29
C ALA A 184 69.71 -7.46 -4.38
N GLU A 185 69.57 -8.70 -3.90
CA GLU A 185 70.58 -9.37 -3.07
C GLU A 185 71.85 -9.67 -3.87
N ASP A 186 71.72 -10.07 -5.14
CA ASP A 186 72.84 -10.37 -6.02
C ASP A 186 73.55 -9.08 -6.49
N VAL A 187 72.81 -8.02 -6.83
CA VAL A 187 73.39 -6.68 -7.03
C VAL A 187 74.14 -6.18 -5.79
N ALA A 188 73.61 -6.42 -4.58
CA ALA A 188 74.30 -6.06 -3.34
C ALA A 188 75.59 -6.89 -3.10
N LYS A 189 75.68 -8.13 -3.61
CA LYS A 189 76.92 -8.93 -3.61
C LYS A 189 77.92 -8.40 -4.65
N GLU A 190 77.46 -7.95 -5.81
CA GLU A 190 78.31 -7.34 -6.84
C GLU A 190 78.89 -6.00 -6.40
N ILE A 191 78.08 -5.12 -5.78
CA ILE A 191 78.56 -3.87 -5.18
C ILE A 191 79.63 -4.17 -4.12
N LYS A 192 79.42 -5.13 -3.21
CA LYS A 192 80.46 -5.51 -2.22
C LYS A 192 81.75 -6.06 -2.83
N LYS A 193 81.68 -6.79 -3.95
CA LYS A 193 82.87 -7.22 -4.70
C LYS A 193 83.59 -6.03 -5.34
N PHE A 194 82.84 -5.07 -5.87
CA PHE A 194 83.38 -3.86 -6.50
C PHE A 194 84.01 -2.90 -5.47
N GLU A 195 83.37 -2.71 -4.31
CA GLU A 195 83.94 -1.99 -3.16
C GLU A 195 85.24 -2.63 -2.67
N ALA A 196 85.30 -3.97 -2.59
CA ALA A 196 86.52 -4.69 -2.24
C ALA A 196 87.65 -4.53 -3.29
N LEU A 197 87.29 -4.47 -4.58
CA LEU A 197 88.24 -4.16 -5.66
C LEU A 197 88.77 -2.72 -5.56
N ILE A 198 87.90 -1.71 -5.38
CA ILE A 198 88.32 -0.32 -5.16
C ILE A 198 89.22 -0.19 -3.93
N LYS A 199 88.88 -0.87 -2.83
CA LYS A 199 89.68 -0.85 -1.60
C LYS A 199 91.07 -1.47 -1.79
N LYS A 200 91.19 -2.49 -2.65
CA LYS A 200 92.47 -3.08 -3.07
C LYS A 200 93.26 -2.14 -4.00
N ASP A 201 92.61 -1.47 -4.93
CA ASP A 201 93.27 -0.56 -5.89
C ASP A 201 93.80 0.72 -5.21
N LEU A 202 93.08 1.22 -4.19
CA LEU A 202 93.55 2.30 -3.32
C LEU A 202 94.82 1.91 -2.56
N GLN A 203 94.85 0.73 -1.93
CA GLN A 203 96.05 0.23 -1.24
C GLN A 203 97.23 -0.03 -2.19
N ALA A 204 96.97 -0.40 -3.46
CA ALA A 204 98.02 -0.53 -4.47
C ALA A 204 98.65 0.84 -4.85
N LYS A 205 97.86 1.92 -4.83
CA LYS A 205 98.32 3.28 -5.21
C LYS A 205 99.08 4.01 -4.11
N GLU A 206 98.92 3.66 -2.84
CA GLU A 206 99.79 4.18 -1.75
C GLU A 206 101.23 3.62 -1.80
N SER A 207 101.48 2.56 -2.57
CA SER A 207 102.78 1.86 -2.60
C SER A 207 103.65 2.08 -3.85
N ALA A 208 103.21 2.89 -4.82
CA ALA A 208 103.87 3.01 -6.14
C ALA A 208 104.36 4.43 -6.47
N SER A 209 105.38 4.91 -5.76
CA SER A 209 106.04 6.21 -6.03
C SER A 209 107.55 6.07 -6.25
N LYS A 210 108.02 5.86 -7.50
CA LYS A 210 109.39 6.20 -8.00
C LYS A 210 109.69 5.79 -9.47
N THR A 211 110.53 6.61 -10.13
CA THR A 211 111.55 6.26 -11.17
C THR A 211 111.20 6.17 -12.69
N TYR A 212 111.42 7.30 -13.39
CA TYR A 212 112.32 7.56 -14.56
C TYR A 212 112.37 6.69 -15.87
N LEU A 213 112.14 7.38 -17.02
CA LEU A 213 112.98 7.55 -18.25
C LEU A 213 113.01 6.56 -19.47
N ASP A 214 112.43 7.02 -20.61
CA ASP A 214 113.09 7.53 -21.87
C ASP A 214 113.67 6.61 -23.01
N PRO A 215 114.05 7.11 -24.23
CA PRO A 215 113.40 6.69 -25.50
C PRO A 215 114.34 6.51 -26.75
N ALA A 216 113.98 7.08 -27.93
CA ALA A 216 114.65 7.12 -29.27
C ALA A 216 114.35 5.92 -30.21
N ASP A 217 114.48 5.93 -31.57
CA ASP A 217 114.85 6.94 -32.61
C ASP A 217 114.47 6.40 -34.05
N GLN A 218 114.54 7.04 -35.25
CA GLN A 218 114.82 8.44 -35.69
C GLN A 218 114.07 8.87 -37.00
N THR A 219 114.72 8.95 -38.19
CA THR A 219 114.29 9.62 -39.46
C THR A 219 114.87 8.98 -40.75
N ALA A 220 114.38 9.36 -41.97
CA ALA A 220 115.22 9.67 -43.16
C ALA A 220 114.46 10.10 -44.47
N ALA A 221 115.18 10.86 -45.32
CA ALA A 221 115.03 11.08 -46.78
C ALA A 221 114.21 12.29 -47.33
N ASP A 222 114.77 12.92 -48.38
CA ASP A 222 114.39 14.20 -49.01
C ASP A 222 114.91 14.25 -50.48
N LEU A 223 114.61 15.34 -51.23
CA LEU A 223 115.17 15.79 -52.52
C LEU A 223 114.72 15.09 -53.82
N LEU A 224 113.87 15.78 -54.61
CA LEU A 224 114.23 16.35 -55.92
C LEU A 224 113.07 17.11 -56.58
N ASN A 225 113.37 18.17 -57.34
CA ASN A 225 112.39 19.00 -58.06
C ASN A 225 112.95 19.47 -59.41
N THR A 226 112.28 19.14 -60.52
CA THR A 226 112.65 19.59 -61.87
C THR A 226 111.42 19.88 -62.74
N TYR A 227 111.16 21.17 -62.94
CA TYR A 227 110.41 21.83 -64.02
C TYR A 227 109.39 21.04 -64.88
N SER A 228 108.11 21.33 -64.61
CA SER A 228 107.09 21.60 -65.64
C SER A 228 106.68 20.50 -66.65
N ASP A 229 105.91 19.52 -66.18
CA ASP A 229 104.60 19.22 -66.82
C ASP A 229 103.53 18.94 -65.76
N ASP A 230 103.45 19.90 -64.82
CA ASP A 230 102.69 19.80 -63.58
C ASP A 230 101.19 19.56 -63.82
N ASP A 231 100.66 20.14 -64.91
CA ASP A 231 99.29 19.97 -65.36
C ASP A 231 99.00 18.57 -65.95
N TYR A 232 99.95 17.94 -66.63
CA TYR A 232 99.83 16.58 -67.13
C TYR A 232 99.98 15.56 -65.99
N ILE A 233 100.91 15.78 -65.07
CA ILE A 233 101.09 14.96 -63.87
C ILE A 233 99.82 15.01 -63.00
N LYS A 234 99.24 16.19 -62.78
CA LYS A 234 97.92 16.34 -62.11
C LYS A 234 96.80 15.62 -62.87
N LYS A 235 96.79 15.63 -64.21
CA LYS A 235 95.84 14.86 -65.04
C LYS A 235 96.09 13.34 -65.02
N ILE A 236 97.28 12.87 -64.66
CA ILE A 236 97.56 11.44 -64.41
C ILE A 236 97.15 11.07 -62.99
N GLN A 237 97.57 11.83 -61.98
CA GLN A 237 97.20 11.62 -60.57
C GLN A 237 95.68 11.61 -60.41
N LYS A 238 94.99 12.63 -60.93
CA LYS A 238 93.52 12.71 -60.90
C LYS A 238 92.85 11.50 -61.57
N ARG A 239 93.35 11.02 -62.72
CA ARG A 239 92.81 9.80 -63.36
C ARG A 239 93.11 8.54 -62.55
N LEU A 240 94.28 8.44 -61.92
CA LEU A 240 94.65 7.32 -61.06
C LEU A 240 93.79 7.28 -59.79
N GLU A 241 93.49 8.44 -59.21
CA GLU A 241 92.57 8.65 -58.10
C GLU A 241 91.13 8.35 -58.50
N GLU A 242 90.66 8.84 -59.65
CA GLU A 242 89.34 8.52 -60.22
C GLU A 242 89.19 7.00 -60.46
N ASP A 243 90.22 6.31 -60.98
CA ASP A 243 90.18 4.85 -61.17
C ASP A 243 90.42 4.04 -59.89
N ALA A 244 91.12 4.59 -58.90
CA ALA A 244 91.21 4.01 -57.56
C ALA A 244 89.86 4.11 -56.85
N PHE A 245 89.23 5.28 -56.84
CA PHE A 245 87.88 5.51 -56.34
C PHE A 245 86.86 4.67 -57.10
N ALA A 246 86.95 4.57 -58.44
CA ALA A 246 86.06 3.71 -59.21
C ALA A 246 86.27 2.22 -58.90
N ARG A 247 87.51 1.75 -58.65
CA ARG A 247 87.77 0.38 -58.17
C ARG A 247 87.17 0.18 -56.77
N GLU A 248 87.41 1.09 -55.85
CA GLU A 248 86.89 1.04 -54.49
C GLU A 248 85.35 1.08 -54.47
N GLN A 249 84.70 1.87 -55.33
CA GLN A 249 83.24 1.93 -55.49
C GLN A 249 82.66 0.73 -56.25
N ARG A 250 83.40 0.09 -57.16
CA ARG A 250 83.03 -1.24 -57.71
C ARG A 250 83.10 -2.29 -56.60
N GLU A 251 84.11 -2.23 -55.73
CA GLU A 251 84.27 -3.19 -54.65
C GLU A 251 83.29 -2.98 -53.49
N LYS A 252 83.06 -1.74 -53.04
CA LYS A 252 81.98 -1.37 -52.11
C LYS A 252 80.60 -1.72 -52.65
N ARG A 253 80.41 -1.84 -53.97
CA ARG A 253 79.19 -2.40 -54.57
C ARG A 253 79.15 -3.93 -54.52
N ARG A 254 80.24 -4.63 -54.86
CA ARG A 254 80.35 -6.10 -54.71
C ARG A 254 80.16 -6.55 -53.26
N ARG A 255 80.85 -5.91 -52.31
CA ARG A 255 80.75 -6.20 -50.86
C ARG A 255 79.34 -5.94 -50.32
N ARG A 256 78.68 -4.84 -50.75
CA ARG A 256 77.25 -4.62 -50.44
C ARG A 256 76.38 -5.73 -51.02
N LEU A 257 76.41 -5.96 -52.33
CA LEU A 257 75.58 -6.97 -52.99
C LEU A 257 75.74 -8.38 -52.36
N LEU A 258 76.95 -8.77 -51.96
CA LEU A 258 77.18 -10.03 -51.25
C LEU A 258 76.60 -10.04 -49.83
N MET A 259 76.71 -8.92 -49.09
CA MET A 259 76.08 -8.80 -47.77
C MET A 259 74.56 -8.72 -47.87
N ASP A 260 74.01 -7.99 -48.85
CA ASP A 260 72.59 -7.89 -49.14
C ASP A 260 72.02 -9.28 -49.51
N GLN A 261 72.78 -10.10 -50.25
CA GLN A 261 72.45 -11.50 -50.55
C GLN A 261 72.48 -12.41 -49.30
N LEU A 262 73.49 -12.26 -48.43
CA LEU A 262 73.57 -13.01 -47.18
C LEU A 262 72.43 -12.65 -46.22
N ILE A 263 72.16 -11.35 -46.05
CA ILE A 263 71.07 -10.82 -45.22
C ILE A 263 69.71 -11.26 -45.76
N ALA A 264 69.52 -11.27 -47.09
CA ALA A 264 68.28 -11.78 -47.69
C ALA A 264 68.09 -13.29 -47.45
N HIS A 265 69.17 -14.08 -47.51
CA HIS A 265 69.12 -15.52 -47.21
C HIS A 265 68.87 -15.78 -45.72
N GLU A 266 69.55 -15.06 -44.83
CA GLU A 266 69.38 -15.15 -43.37
C GLU A 266 67.95 -14.75 -42.96
N ALA A 267 67.43 -13.64 -43.47
CA ALA A 267 66.04 -13.23 -43.25
C ALA A 267 65.02 -14.22 -43.83
N GLN A 268 65.33 -14.91 -44.94
CA GLN A 268 64.48 -15.98 -45.48
C GLN A 268 64.52 -17.24 -44.60
N GLU A 269 65.67 -17.61 -44.04
CA GLU A 269 65.75 -18.70 -43.06
C GLU A 269 65.04 -18.34 -41.74
N GLU A 270 65.17 -17.11 -41.26
CA GLU A 270 64.47 -16.63 -40.06
C GLU A 270 62.96 -16.61 -40.28
N ALA A 271 62.46 -16.04 -41.38
CA ALA A 271 61.05 -16.09 -41.75
C ALA A 271 60.54 -17.53 -41.83
N TYR A 272 61.30 -18.46 -42.43
CA TYR A 272 60.92 -19.87 -42.49
C TYR A 272 60.93 -20.56 -41.10
N ARG A 273 61.88 -20.21 -40.22
CA ARG A 273 61.91 -20.68 -38.82
C ARG A 273 60.70 -20.15 -38.05
N GLU A 274 60.34 -18.88 -38.24
CA GLU A 274 59.16 -18.25 -37.65
C GLU A 274 57.85 -18.84 -38.20
N GLU A 275 57.75 -19.11 -39.51
CA GLU A 275 56.61 -19.81 -40.11
C GLU A 275 56.46 -21.23 -39.54
N GLN A 276 57.55 -21.99 -39.39
CA GLN A 276 57.48 -23.29 -38.75
C GLN A 276 57.14 -23.21 -37.25
N LEU A 277 57.61 -22.18 -36.53
CA LEU A 277 57.30 -21.98 -35.11
C LEU A 277 55.85 -21.55 -34.91
N THR A 278 55.37 -20.56 -35.68
CA THR A 278 53.98 -20.13 -35.68
C THR A 278 53.05 -21.24 -36.16
N HIS A 279 53.39 -22.05 -37.17
CA HIS A 279 52.59 -23.22 -37.54
C HIS A 279 52.59 -24.30 -36.43
N ARG A 280 53.69 -24.48 -35.68
CA ARG A 280 53.73 -25.38 -34.51
C ARG A 280 52.91 -24.85 -33.33
N LEU A 281 52.87 -23.54 -33.11
CA LEU A 281 52.14 -22.88 -32.02
C LEU A 281 50.64 -22.67 -32.33
N MET A 282 50.32 -22.30 -33.58
CA MET A 282 48.95 -22.18 -34.10
C MET A 282 48.33 -23.52 -34.52
N ARG A 283 49.05 -24.65 -34.36
CA ARG A 283 48.47 -25.99 -34.44
C ARG A 283 47.55 -26.22 -33.24
N GLN A 284 46.37 -25.61 -33.28
CA GLN A 284 45.32 -25.74 -32.27
C GLN A 284 45.18 -27.20 -31.86
N SER A 285 45.28 -27.44 -30.56
CA SER A 285 45.03 -28.76 -29.99
C SER A 285 43.67 -29.23 -30.46
N GLN A 286 43.54 -30.54 -30.74
CA GLN A 286 42.22 -31.09 -31.07
C GLN A 286 41.20 -30.81 -29.95
N GLN A 287 41.67 -30.65 -28.71
CA GLN A 287 40.88 -30.26 -27.56
C GLN A 287 40.31 -28.83 -27.70
N GLU A 288 41.07 -27.86 -28.19
CA GLU A 288 40.60 -26.47 -28.38
C GLU A 288 39.51 -26.39 -29.44
N ARG A 289 39.66 -27.12 -30.56
CA ARG A 289 38.62 -27.21 -31.59
C ARG A 289 37.36 -27.92 -31.09
N ARG A 290 37.49 -28.98 -30.29
CA ARG A 290 36.34 -29.64 -29.62
C ARG A 290 35.64 -28.68 -28.65
N ILE A 291 36.40 -27.93 -27.84
CA ILE A 291 35.86 -26.92 -26.91
C ILE A 291 35.17 -25.80 -27.67
N ALA A 292 35.72 -25.31 -28.79
CA ALA A 292 35.11 -24.26 -29.59
C ALA A 292 33.76 -24.70 -30.19
N VAL A 293 33.68 -25.93 -30.70
CA VAL A 293 32.42 -26.52 -31.20
C VAL A 293 31.40 -26.72 -30.07
N GLN A 294 31.83 -27.26 -28.92
CA GLN A 294 30.96 -27.38 -27.73
C GLN A 294 30.45 -26.02 -27.24
N LEU A 295 31.31 -24.99 -27.23
CA LEU A 295 30.93 -23.62 -26.88
C LEU A 295 29.93 -23.03 -27.88
N MET A 296 30.05 -23.36 -29.17
CA MET A 296 29.08 -22.96 -30.20
C MET A 296 27.71 -23.60 -29.97
N HIS A 297 27.67 -24.91 -29.69
CA HIS A 297 26.42 -25.60 -29.35
C HIS A 297 25.76 -25.00 -28.10
N VAL A 298 26.50 -24.84 -27.00
CA VAL A 298 25.96 -24.24 -25.75
C VAL A 298 25.48 -22.80 -25.96
N ARG A 299 26.13 -22.02 -26.83
CA ARG A 299 25.64 -20.67 -27.22
C ARG A 299 24.33 -20.75 -27.99
N HIS A 300 24.21 -21.67 -28.95
CA HIS A 300 22.99 -21.86 -29.73
C HIS A 300 21.81 -22.39 -28.89
N GLU A 301 22.06 -23.38 -28.03
CA GLU A 301 21.08 -23.90 -27.07
C GLU A 301 20.59 -22.79 -26.12
N LYS A 302 21.49 -21.95 -25.61
CA LYS A 302 21.13 -20.80 -24.78
C LYS A 302 20.26 -19.79 -25.53
N GLU A 303 20.56 -19.51 -26.79
CA GLU A 303 19.75 -18.64 -27.63
C GLU A 303 18.35 -19.24 -27.86
N VAL A 304 18.25 -20.52 -28.21
CA VAL A 304 16.98 -21.24 -28.35
C VAL A 304 16.17 -21.23 -27.04
N LEU A 305 16.82 -21.37 -25.88
CA LEU A 305 16.16 -21.24 -24.57
C LEU A 305 15.67 -19.82 -24.28
N TRP A 306 16.40 -18.79 -24.71
CA TRP A 306 16.00 -17.38 -24.57
C TRP A 306 14.80 -17.04 -25.46
N GLN A 307 14.83 -17.45 -26.73
CA GLN A 307 13.71 -17.32 -27.66
C GLN A 307 12.46 -18.07 -27.18
N ASN A 308 12.62 -19.32 -26.73
CA ASN A 308 11.53 -20.10 -26.14
C ASN A 308 10.94 -19.48 -24.87
N ARG A 309 11.77 -18.81 -24.05
CA ARG A 309 11.28 -18.06 -22.90
C ARG A 309 10.42 -16.87 -23.35
N ILE A 310 10.93 -16.03 -24.25
CA ILE A 310 10.21 -14.85 -24.76
C ILE A 310 8.89 -15.25 -25.44
N PHE A 311 8.90 -16.34 -26.21
CA PHE A 311 7.69 -16.85 -26.86
C PHE A 311 6.63 -17.26 -25.83
N ARG A 312 7.01 -18.00 -24.78
CA ARG A 312 6.10 -18.35 -23.68
C ARG A 312 5.63 -17.13 -22.90
N GLU A 313 6.52 -16.17 -22.64
CA GLU A 313 6.23 -14.93 -21.90
C GLU A 313 5.16 -14.11 -22.63
N LYS A 314 5.27 -13.97 -23.96
CA LYS A 314 4.23 -13.40 -24.85
C LYS A 314 2.92 -14.18 -24.85
N GLN A 315 2.96 -15.51 -24.98
CA GLN A 315 1.74 -16.34 -24.91
C GLN A 315 1.01 -16.22 -23.56
N TYR A 316 1.76 -16.04 -22.47
CA TYR A 316 1.17 -15.75 -21.16
C TYR A 316 0.67 -14.31 -21.05
N GLU A 317 1.25 -13.34 -21.76
CA GLU A 317 0.74 -11.95 -21.84
C GLU A 317 -0.58 -11.89 -22.61
N GLU A 318 -0.62 -12.46 -23.81
CA GLU A 318 -1.83 -12.61 -24.63
C GLU A 318 -2.95 -13.30 -23.86
N ARG A 319 -2.64 -14.40 -23.14
CA ARG A 319 -3.61 -15.08 -22.30
C ARG A 319 -4.07 -14.23 -21.13
N ARG A 320 -3.17 -13.54 -20.40
CA ARG A 320 -3.57 -12.64 -19.29
C ARG A 320 -4.46 -11.49 -19.77
N LEU A 321 -4.18 -10.93 -20.95
CA LEU A 321 -5.01 -9.88 -21.55
C LEU A 321 -6.40 -10.40 -21.91
N LYS A 322 -6.49 -11.62 -22.48
CA LYS A 322 -7.78 -12.25 -22.75
C LYS A 322 -8.53 -12.61 -21.46
N ASP A 323 -7.90 -13.28 -20.51
CA ASP A 323 -8.51 -13.69 -19.24
C ASP A 323 -9.05 -12.46 -18.46
N PHE A 324 -8.38 -11.31 -18.58
CA PHE A 324 -8.80 -10.02 -18.03
C PHE A 324 -10.01 -9.43 -18.78
N GLN A 325 -10.00 -9.42 -20.12
CA GLN A 325 -11.15 -8.95 -20.92
C GLN A 325 -12.38 -9.84 -20.69
N ASP A 326 -12.20 -11.17 -20.77
CA ASP A 326 -13.24 -12.16 -20.47
C ASP A 326 -13.78 -11.99 -19.03
N ALA A 327 -12.99 -11.45 -18.08
CA ALA A 327 -13.45 -11.14 -16.72
C ALA A 327 -14.27 -9.84 -16.67
N LEU A 328 -13.82 -8.76 -17.31
CA LEU A 328 -14.58 -7.51 -17.43
C LEU A 328 -15.94 -7.74 -18.11
N ASP A 329 -15.98 -8.56 -19.16
CA ASP A 329 -17.23 -8.87 -19.87
C ASP A 329 -18.19 -9.71 -19.02
N ARG A 330 -17.68 -10.60 -18.15
CA ARG A 330 -18.47 -11.33 -17.14
C ARG A 330 -19.01 -10.40 -16.06
N GLU A 331 -18.20 -9.52 -15.51
CA GLU A 331 -18.64 -8.54 -14.51
C GLU A 331 -19.67 -7.57 -15.10
N ALA A 332 -19.47 -7.11 -16.34
CA ALA A 332 -20.43 -6.28 -17.06
C ALA A 332 -21.75 -7.01 -17.38
N ALA A 333 -21.71 -8.32 -17.66
CA ALA A 333 -22.91 -9.14 -17.83
C ALA A 333 -23.69 -9.30 -16.51
N LEU A 334 -23.00 -9.60 -15.41
CA LEU A 334 -23.62 -9.69 -14.07
C LEU A 334 -24.21 -8.35 -13.62
N ALA A 335 -23.52 -7.24 -13.87
CA ALA A 335 -24.02 -5.90 -13.56
C ALA A 335 -25.27 -5.52 -14.39
N LYS A 336 -25.34 -5.96 -15.66
CA LYS A 336 -26.55 -5.81 -16.49
C LYS A 336 -27.71 -6.65 -15.97
N GLN A 337 -27.48 -7.91 -15.61
CA GLN A 337 -28.52 -8.77 -15.05
C GLN A 337 -29.05 -8.21 -13.73
N ALA A 338 -28.17 -7.88 -12.78
CA ALA A 338 -28.56 -7.29 -11.51
C ALA A 338 -29.36 -5.99 -11.69
N LYS A 339 -29.01 -5.15 -12.69
CA LYS A 339 -29.80 -3.97 -13.03
C LYS A 339 -31.24 -4.35 -13.45
N ILE A 340 -31.41 -5.33 -14.33
CA ILE A 340 -32.73 -5.82 -14.76
C ILE A 340 -33.50 -6.37 -13.55
N ASP A 341 -32.86 -7.21 -12.74
CA ASP A 341 -33.46 -7.81 -11.54
C ASP A 341 -33.96 -6.72 -10.56
N PHE A 342 -33.22 -5.63 -10.38
CA PHE A 342 -33.64 -4.48 -9.57
C PHE A 342 -34.78 -3.68 -10.23
N GLU A 343 -34.75 -3.46 -11.54
CA GLU A 343 -35.84 -2.79 -12.27
C GLU A 343 -37.15 -3.60 -12.18
N GLU A 344 -37.07 -4.93 -12.27
CA GLU A 344 -38.21 -5.85 -12.05
C GLU A 344 -38.70 -5.89 -10.59
N GLN A 345 -37.80 -5.76 -9.60
CA GLN A 345 -38.19 -5.65 -8.19
C GLN A 345 -38.97 -4.35 -7.95
N ILE A 346 -38.46 -3.22 -8.44
CA ILE A 346 -39.11 -1.91 -8.33
C ILE A 346 -40.49 -1.90 -9.02
N LEU A 347 -40.66 -2.61 -10.14
CA LEU A 347 -41.97 -2.77 -10.79
C LEU A 347 -42.94 -3.60 -9.94
N ARG A 348 -42.49 -4.74 -9.40
CA ARG A 348 -43.32 -5.59 -8.51
C ARG A 348 -43.72 -4.87 -7.22
N GLU A 349 -42.82 -4.09 -6.62
CA GLU A 349 -43.13 -3.26 -5.45
C GLU A 349 -44.17 -2.18 -5.76
N LYS A 350 -44.07 -1.51 -6.92
CA LYS A 350 -45.09 -0.54 -7.38
C LYS A 350 -46.46 -1.19 -7.55
N GLU A 351 -46.54 -2.34 -8.19
CA GLU A 351 -47.80 -3.09 -8.33
C GLU A 351 -48.41 -3.45 -6.97
N ILE A 352 -47.60 -3.88 -6.00
CA ILE A 352 -48.06 -4.22 -4.64
C ILE A 352 -48.57 -2.97 -3.92
N HIS A 353 -47.84 -1.85 -4.02
CA HIS A 353 -48.28 -0.58 -3.45
C HIS A 353 -49.56 -0.04 -4.10
N GLU A 354 -49.74 -0.21 -5.42
CA GLU A 354 -50.97 0.15 -6.12
C GLU A 354 -52.16 -0.71 -5.66
N LYS A 355 -51.99 -2.05 -5.57
CA LYS A 355 -53.01 -2.98 -5.06
C LYS A 355 -53.44 -2.61 -3.64
N ILE A 356 -52.47 -2.31 -2.75
CA ILE A 356 -52.73 -1.84 -1.38
C ILE A 356 -53.39 -0.45 -1.36
N ALA A 357 -53.06 0.46 -2.28
CA ALA A 357 -53.68 1.78 -2.37
C ALA A 357 -55.16 1.68 -2.82
N VAL A 358 -55.45 0.81 -3.79
CA VAL A 358 -56.81 0.49 -4.25
C VAL A 358 -57.62 -0.17 -3.13
N GLU A 359 -57.08 -1.18 -2.45
CA GLU A 359 -57.74 -1.82 -1.29
C GLU A 359 -58.04 -0.79 -0.19
N ARG A 360 -57.07 0.05 0.18
CA ARG A 360 -57.29 1.13 1.16
C ARG A 360 -58.34 2.14 0.70
N ALA A 361 -58.46 2.40 -0.60
CA ALA A 361 -59.52 3.24 -1.13
C ALA A 361 -60.89 2.56 -1.06
N GLN A 362 -60.99 1.28 -1.38
CA GLN A 362 -62.21 0.48 -1.24
C GLN A 362 -62.65 0.36 0.23
N VAL A 363 -61.72 0.17 1.17
CA VAL A 363 -62.02 0.12 2.61
C VAL A 363 -62.50 1.48 3.13
N ARG A 364 -61.95 2.60 2.65
CA ARG A 364 -62.51 3.94 2.95
C ARG A 364 -63.90 4.11 2.36
N TYR A 365 -64.09 3.74 1.09
CA TYR A 365 -65.39 3.84 0.42
C TYR A 365 -66.46 3.02 1.15
N LYS A 366 -66.17 1.76 1.50
CA LYS A 366 -67.06 0.92 2.31
C LYS A 366 -67.41 1.60 3.62
N LYS A 367 -66.43 2.00 4.45
CA LYS A 367 -66.70 2.71 5.71
C LYS A 367 -67.60 3.95 5.53
N HIS A 368 -67.41 4.74 4.48
CA HIS A 368 -68.28 5.89 4.19
C HIS A 368 -69.68 5.48 3.71
N TYR A 369 -69.79 4.40 2.94
CA TYR A 369 -71.07 3.82 2.52
C TYR A 369 -71.83 3.23 3.71
N ASP A 370 -71.16 2.43 4.54
CA ASP A 370 -71.69 1.77 5.73
C ASP A 370 -72.22 2.82 6.74
N MET A 371 -71.42 3.86 7.07
CA MET A 371 -71.87 4.98 7.91
C MET A 371 -73.07 5.75 7.31
N CYS A 372 -73.10 5.95 5.99
CA CYS A 372 -74.26 6.58 5.34
C CYS A 372 -75.50 5.67 5.34
N GLY A 373 -75.31 4.35 5.31
CA GLY A 373 -76.36 3.34 5.48
C GLY A 373 -76.93 3.38 6.90
N GLU A 374 -76.08 3.31 7.92
CA GLU A 374 -76.48 3.43 9.33
C GLU A 374 -77.28 4.70 9.61
N ILE A 375 -76.87 5.85 9.06
CA ILE A 375 -77.60 7.12 9.17
C ILE A 375 -78.94 7.07 8.41
N LEU A 376 -78.99 6.47 7.22
CA LEU A 376 -80.22 6.33 6.45
C LEU A 376 -81.23 5.41 7.17
N ASP A 377 -80.77 4.29 7.72
CA ASP A 377 -81.58 3.35 8.49
C ASP A 377 -82.10 4.03 9.77
N GLN A 378 -81.31 4.85 10.47
CA GLN A 378 -81.77 5.65 11.60
C GLN A 378 -82.84 6.70 11.21
N ILE A 379 -82.76 7.29 10.01
CA ILE A 379 -83.79 8.19 9.46
C ILE A 379 -85.06 7.41 9.13
N LEU A 380 -84.93 6.21 8.54
CA LEU A 380 -86.05 5.32 8.25
C LEU A 380 -86.73 4.85 9.55
N ASP A 381 -85.97 4.47 10.57
CA ASP A 381 -86.45 4.13 11.90
C ASP A 381 -87.24 5.28 12.54
N LEU A 382 -86.69 6.49 12.53
CA LEU A 382 -87.38 7.67 13.07
C LEU A 382 -88.68 7.94 12.30
N SER A 383 -88.64 7.87 10.97
CA SER A 383 -89.82 8.14 10.14
C SER A 383 -90.92 7.08 10.28
N THR A 384 -90.55 5.80 10.43
CA THR A 384 -91.49 4.69 10.63
C THR A 384 -92.12 4.76 12.03
N LYS A 385 -91.34 4.97 13.10
CA LYS A 385 -91.86 5.23 14.44
C LYS A 385 -92.84 6.41 14.45
N VAL A 386 -92.49 7.52 13.82
CA VAL A 386 -93.35 8.70 13.71
C VAL A 386 -94.63 8.42 12.91
N ALA A 387 -94.59 7.55 11.91
CA ALA A 387 -95.77 7.12 11.16
C ALA A 387 -96.67 6.19 12.00
N ASP A 388 -96.11 5.13 12.58
CA ASP A 388 -96.82 4.15 13.42
C ASP A 388 -97.58 4.83 14.56
N TYR A 389 -96.89 5.70 15.32
CA TYR A 389 -97.52 6.45 16.40
C TYR A 389 -98.64 7.36 15.89
N ARG A 390 -98.48 8.04 14.75
CA ARG A 390 -99.57 8.85 14.16
C ARG A 390 -100.78 8.02 13.75
N MET A 391 -100.58 6.80 13.25
CA MET A 391 -101.68 5.89 12.93
C MET A 391 -102.39 5.39 14.20
N LEU A 392 -101.67 5.20 15.31
CA LEU A 392 -102.25 4.78 16.59
C LEU A 392 -102.93 5.92 17.37
N THR A 393 -102.45 7.16 17.27
CA THR A 393 -102.92 8.31 18.08
C THR A 393 -103.76 9.35 17.31
N ASN A 394 -104.20 9.02 16.08
CA ASN A 394 -104.89 9.96 15.18
C ASN A 394 -104.11 11.28 14.98
N ASN A 395 -102.87 11.14 14.51
CA ASN A 395 -101.90 12.22 14.20
C ASN A 395 -101.33 13.05 15.37
N MET A 396 -101.81 12.87 16.61
CA MET A 396 -101.32 13.62 17.77
C MET A 396 -100.06 12.99 18.37
N ILE A 397 -98.89 13.61 18.22
CA ILE A 397 -97.64 13.19 18.88
C ILE A 397 -97.33 14.15 20.04
N PRO A 398 -97.14 13.66 21.28
CA PRO A 398 -96.64 14.46 22.40
C PRO A 398 -95.25 15.07 22.13
N TYR A 399 -95.03 16.31 22.57
CA TYR A 399 -93.78 17.05 22.30
C TYR A 399 -92.54 16.37 22.90
N LYS A 400 -92.65 15.83 24.13
CA LYS A 400 -91.57 15.12 24.86
C LYS A 400 -91.08 13.91 24.07
N LEU A 401 -92.00 12.97 23.79
CA LEU A 401 -91.76 11.77 23.00
C LEU A 401 -91.09 12.04 21.63
N MET A 402 -91.45 13.16 21.00
CA MET A 402 -90.85 13.64 19.75
C MET A 402 -89.47 14.29 19.92
N ASN A 403 -89.12 14.79 21.11
CA ASN A 403 -87.75 15.18 21.46
C ASN A 403 -86.91 13.97 21.87
N ASP A 404 -87.45 13.05 22.68
CA ASP A 404 -86.75 11.84 23.13
C ASP A 404 -86.25 11.03 21.92
N TRP A 405 -87.09 10.80 20.91
CA TRP A 405 -86.66 10.14 19.66
C TRP A 405 -85.63 10.93 18.84
N LYS A 406 -85.63 12.27 18.90
CA LYS A 406 -84.57 13.09 18.27
C LYS A 406 -83.26 12.99 19.03
N GLU A 407 -83.29 12.94 20.36
CA GLU A 407 -82.08 12.80 21.16
C GLU A 407 -81.48 11.39 21.02
N LEU A 408 -82.31 10.34 20.95
CA LEU A 408 -81.87 9.00 20.54
C LEU A 408 -81.20 9.03 19.15
N PHE A 409 -81.83 9.69 18.17
CA PHE A 409 -81.27 9.87 16.82
C PHE A 409 -79.94 10.66 16.82
N PHE A 410 -79.87 11.80 17.51
CA PHE A 410 -78.62 12.60 17.62
C PHE A 410 -77.52 11.90 18.42
N HIS A 411 -77.87 10.95 19.29
CA HIS A 411 -76.93 10.09 20.00
C HIS A 411 -76.64 8.76 19.26
N GLY A 412 -77.19 8.53 18.08
CA GLY A 412 -76.99 7.31 17.29
C GLY A 412 -77.50 6.03 17.97
N LYS A 413 -78.43 6.16 18.93
CA LYS A 413 -79.07 5.02 19.59
C LYS A 413 -80.23 4.49 18.72
N PRO A 414 -80.42 3.16 18.63
CA PRO A 414 -81.54 2.58 17.89
C PRO A 414 -82.88 2.97 18.55
N ILE A 415 -83.87 3.35 17.73
CA ILE A 415 -85.18 3.84 18.21
C ILE A 415 -86.17 2.67 18.39
N TYR A 416 -85.89 1.52 17.76
CA TYR A 416 -86.48 0.24 18.13
C TYR A 416 -85.65 -0.39 19.26
N GLU A 417 -86.33 -0.85 20.30
CA GLU A 417 -85.73 -1.70 21.33
C GLU A 417 -85.19 -2.96 20.64
N GLN A 418 -83.86 -3.04 20.50
CA GLN A 418 -83.22 -4.18 19.87
C GLN A 418 -83.52 -5.42 20.71
N ALA A 419 -84.12 -6.43 20.08
CA ALA A 419 -84.50 -7.67 20.75
C ALA A 419 -83.24 -8.39 21.26
N THR A 420 -82.86 -8.09 22.50
CA THR A 420 -81.66 -8.62 23.14
C THR A 420 -81.75 -10.14 23.14
N SER A 421 -80.86 -10.76 22.37
CA SER A 421 -80.76 -12.22 22.33
C SER A 421 -80.43 -12.67 23.74
N LYS A 422 -81.38 -13.38 24.38
CA LYS A 422 -81.39 -13.73 25.83
C LYS A 422 -80.18 -14.57 26.30
N HIS A 423 -79.24 -14.83 25.39
CA HIS A 423 -78.00 -15.55 25.58
C HIS A 423 -76.86 -14.66 26.15
N GLU A 424 -76.86 -13.34 25.94
CA GLU A 424 -75.79 -12.45 26.44
C GLU A 424 -76.04 -11.92 27.86
N ILE A 425 -77.32 -11.70 28.21
CA ILE A 425 -77.75 -11.28 29.57
C ILE A 425 -77.30 -12.28 30.65
N ALA A 426 -77.04 -13.55 30.27
CA ALA A 426 -76.53 -14.59 31.16
C ALA A 426 -75.04 -14.41 31.61
N LYS A 427 -74.37 -13.30 31.25
CA LYS A 427 -72.95 -13.05 31.59
C LYS A 427 -72.63 -11.67 32.18
N SER A 428 -73.54 -10.70 32.16
CA SER A 428 -73.38 -9.48 32.96
C SER A 428 -73.58 -9.79 34.44
N SER A 429 -72.80 -9.15 35.32
CA SER A 429 -73.05 -9.28 36.76
C SER A 429 -74.30 -8.50 37.17
N ALA A 430 -74.99 -8.97 38.23
CA ALA A 430 -76.21 -8.31 38.72
C ALA A 430 -75.96 -6.83 39.11
N GLU A 431 -74.76 -6.51 39.59
CA GLU A 431 -74.36 -5.14 39.93
C GLU A 431 -74.28 -4.24 38.70
N GLN A 432 -73.80 -4.75 37.56
CA GLN A 432 -73.75 -4.00 36.29
C GLN A 432 -75.13 -3.78 35.69
N LEU A 433 -76.07 -4.70 35.85
CA LEU A 433 -77.47 -4.51 35.46
C LEU A 433 -78.12 -3.38 36.27
N VAL A 434 -77.99 -3.42 37.60
CA VAL A 434 -78.51 -2.36 38.49
C VAL A 434 -77.82 -1.00 38.25
N GLU A 435 -76.55 -0.99 37.84
CA GLU A 435 -75.86 0.24 37.44
C GLU A 435 -76.26 0.80 36.06
N LEU A 436 -76.86 -0.01 35.18
CA LEU A 436 -77.45 0.46 33.93
C LEU A 436 -78.87 1.00 34.17
N GLU A 437 -79.72 0.26 34.88
CA GLU A 437 -81.06 0.72 35.28
C GLU A 437 -81.01 2.09 35.98
N LYS A 438 -80.04 2.30 36.89
CA LYS A 438 -79.83 3.57 37.60
C LYS A 438 -79.33 4.73 36.73
N ARG A 439 -78.81 4.47 35.53
CA ARG A 439 -78.40 5.52 34.57
C ARG A 439 -79.52 5.86 33.60
N ASP A 440 -80.33 4.88 33.22
CA ASP A 440 -81.52 5.10 32.38
C ASP A 440 -82.67 5.75 33.17
N LEU A 441 -82.75 5.56 34.49
CA LEU A 441 -83.68 6.23 35.43
C LEU A 441 -83.46 7.74 35.65
N LEU A 442 -82.56 8.37 34.90
CA LEU A 442 -82.12 9.74 35.15
C LEU A 442 -81.94 10.53 33.84
N ASP A 443 -82.94 10.42 32.96
CA ASP A 443 -82.99 11.18 31.72
C ASP A 443 -83.23 12.68 31.99
N LYS A 444 -82.72 13.53 31.08
CA LYS A 444 -82.74 14.99 31.25
C LYS A 444 -84.11 15.59 31.00
N ASN A 445 -84.91 14.96 30.15
CA ASN A 445 -86.24 15.44 29.81
C ASN A 445 -87.23 15.26 30.98
N ASP A 446 -87.10 14.17 31.74
CA ASP A 446 -87.83 13.97 33.01
C ASP A 446 -87.44 15.03 34.05
N TYR A 447 -86.16 15.40 34.13
CA TYR A 447 -85.67 16.43 35.05
C TYR A 447 -86.19 17.84 34.71
N GLU A 448 -86.17 18.24 33.44
CA GLU A 448 -86.74 19.53 33.00
C GLU A 448 -88.28 19.53 33.10
N GLU A 449 -88.97 18.39 32.94
CA GLU A 449 -90.40 18.28 33.26
C GLU A 449 -90.67 18.52 34.75
N TYR A 450 -89.96 17.83 35.64
CA TYR A 450 -90.12 17.98 37.09
C TYR A 450 -89.91 19.45 37.52
N LYS A 451 -88.90 20.10 36.94
CA LYS A 451 -88.59 21.50 37.17
C LYS A 451 -89.68 22.46 36.69
N VAL A 452 -90.27 22.23 35.51
CA VAL A 452 -91.40 23.03 35.00
C VAL A 452 -92.64 22.91 35.90
N TYR A 453 -92.84 21.79 36.59
CA TYR A 453 -93.88 21.68 37.63
C TYR A 453 -93.54 22.45 38.91
N THR A 454 -92.28 22.46 39.36
CA THR A 454 -91.88 23.26 40.54
C THR A 454 -91.81 24.78 40.28
N ASP A 455 -91.65 25.21 39.03
CA ASP A 455 -91.69 26.63 38.63
C ASP A 455 -93.14 27.16 38.43
N MET A 456 -94.17 26.38 38.81
CA MET A 456 -95.61 26.69 38.65
C MET A 456 -96.43 26.60 39.96
N GLU A 457 -95.78 26.51 41.13
CA GLU A 457 -96.40 26.71 42.47
C GLU A 457 -96.12 28.13 43.02
#